data_AF-A0A524BIB5-F1
#
_entry.id   AF-A0A524BIB5-F1
#
_cell.length_a   1.000
_cell.length_b   1.000
_cell.length_c   1.000
_cell.angle_alpha   90.00
_cell.angle_beta   90.00
_cell.angle_gamma   90.00
#
_symmetry.space_group_name_H-M   'P 1'
#
loop_
_entity.id
_entity.type
_entity.pdbx_description
1 polymer ?
#
loop_
_entity_poly.entity_id
_entity_poly.type
_entity_poly.pdbx_seq_one_letter_code
_entity_poly.pdbx_strand_id
1 'polypeptide(L)' 'MTADRTPLMAGNWKMNMNHFEAIALVQKLAFALNDQDYEAVDVCVIPPFTDLRSIQTLIDGDGYR' A
#
# COMPACT_ATOMS: atom_id res chain seq x y z
N MET A 1 -26.33 12.58 12.94
CA MET A 1 -24.89 12.42 13.25
C MET A 1 -24.22 12.17 11.92
N THR A 2 -23.33 13.05 11.46
CA THR A 2 -22.51 12.78 10.27
C THR A 2 -21.67 11.55 10.57
N ALA A 3 -21.77 10.49 9.77
CA ALA A 3 -20.86 9.36 9.91
C ALA A 3 -19.42 9.88 9.81
N ASP A 4 -18.59 9.54 10.80
CA ASP A 4 -17.17 9.89 10.76
C ASP A 4 -16.55 9.18 9.56
N ARG A 5 -15.88 9.96 8.70
CA ARG A 5 -15.21 9.42 7.50
C ARG A 5 -13.95 8.70 7.94
N THR A 6 -13.72 7.49 7.42
CA THR A 6 -12.41 6.85 7.54
C THR A 6 -11.37 7.70 6.82
N PRO A 7 -10.27 8.09 7.47
CA PRO A 7 -9.19 8.81 6.83
C PRO A 7 -8.42 7.91 5.84
N LEU A 8 -7.94 8.49 4.74
CA LEU A 8 -7.15 7.80 3.71
C LEU A 8 -5.72 8.32 3.69
N MET A 9 -4.74 7.42 3.84
CA MET A 9 -3.31 7.70 3.70
C MET A 9 -2.83 7.19 2.33
N ALA A 10 -2.64 8.12 1.39
CA ALA A 10 -2.24 7.81 0.01
C ALA A 10 -0.76 8.16 -0.25
N GLY A 11 0.10 7.14 -0.31
CA GLY A 11 1.52 7.27 -0.59
C GLY A 11 1.83 7.40 -2.08
N ASN A 12 1.96 8.64 -2.58
CA ASN A 12 2.37 8.90 -3.95
C ASN A 12 3.89 8.82 -4.13
N TRP A 13 4.34 7.78 -4.83
CA TRP A 13 5.76 7.51 -5.07
C TRP A 13 6.36 8.38 -6.18
N LYS A 14 5.49 9.07 -6.94
CA LYS A 14 5.87 9.87 -8.10
C LYS A 14 6.66 9.00 -9.09
N MET A 15 7.76 9.51 -9.62
CA MET A 15 8.64 8.79 -10.54
C MET A 15 9.90 8.31 -9.80
N ASN A 16 9.71 7.51 -8.76
CA ASN A 16 10.80 6.90 -8.00
C ASN A 16 10.57 5.39 -7.93
N MET A 17 11.68 4.68 -7.67
CA MET A 17 11.77 3.23 -7.58
C MET A 17 11.66 2.51 -8.93
N ASN A 18 12.24 1.31 -8.94
CA ASN A 18 11.96 0.27 -9.93
C ASN A 18 11.11 -0.85 -9.31
N HIS A 19 10.62 -1.75 -10.16
CA HIS A 19 9.74 -2.84 -9.74
C HIS A 19 10.29 -3.77 -8.63
N PHE A 20 11.61 -3.91 -8.45
CA PHE A 20 12.17 -4.67 -7.32
C PHE A 20 12.11 -3.87 -6.01
N GLU A 21 12.42 -2.58 -6.06
CA GLU A 21 12.35 -1.67 -4.91
C GLU A 21 10.89 -1.49 -4.45
N ALA A 22 9.96 -1.43 -5.41
CA ALA A 22 8.52 -1.41 -5.17
C ALA A 22 8.04 -2.62 -4.36
N ILE A 23 8.41 -3.84 -4.77
CA ILE A 23 8.10 -5.08 -4.04
C ILE A 23 8.65 -4.98 -2.61
N ALA A 24 9.93 -4.64 -2.47
CA ALA A 24 10.58 -4.56 -1.16
C ALA A 24 9.92 -3.52 -0.24
N LEU A 25 9.47 -2.38 -0.80
CA LEU A 25 8.77 -1.36 -0.04
C LEU A 25 7.40 -1.83 0.43
N VAL A 26 6.60 -2.46 -0.44
CA VAL A 26 5.28 -3.00 -0.04
C VAL A 26 5.42 -4.09 1.01
N GLN A 27 6.39 -4.99 0.89
CA GLN A 27 6.68 -6.00 1.92
C GLN A 27 7.04 -5.37 3.27
N LYS A 28 7.86 -4.30 3.26
CA LYS A 28 8.20 -3.56 4.48
C LYS A 28 6.98 -2.88 5.11
N LEU A 29 6.10 -2.32 4.29
CA LEU A 29 4.85 -1.70 4.77
C LEU A 29 3.93 -2.76 5.39
N ALA A 30 3.71 -3.88 4.70
CA ALA A 30 2.89 -4.99 5.19
C ALA A 30 3.41 -5.58 6.50
N PHE A 31 4.74 -5.61 6.70
CA PHE A 31 5.35 -6.06 7.96
C PHE A 31 5.24 -5.02 9.09
N ALA A 32 5.26 -3.73 8.76
CA ALA A 32 5.25 -2.66 9.76
C ALA A 32 3.84 -2.31 10.27
N LEU A 33 2.82 -2.47 9.42
CA LEU A 33 1.44 -2.17 9.74
C LEU A 33 0.74 -3.38 10.37
N ASN A 34 -0.13 -3.13 11.35
CA ASN A 34 -0.93 -4.15 12.02
C ASN A 34 -2.44 -3.89 11.82
N ASP A 35 -3.29 -4.81 12.27
CA ASP A 35 -4.74 -4.72 12.08
C ASP A 35 -5.37 -3.46 12.66
N GLN A 36 -4.86 -2.93 13.78
CA GLN A 36 -5.37 -1.70 14.38
C GLN A 36 -5.11 -0.48 13.50
N ASP A 37 -4.01 -0.49 12.74
CA ASP A 37 -3.70 0.58 11.79
C ASP A 37 -4.73 0.59 10.65
N TYR A 38 -5.05 -0.59 10.09
CA TYR A 38 -6.07 -0.74 9.04
C TYR A 38 -7.50 -0.51 9.52
N GLU A 39 -7.79 -0.67 10.82
CA GLU A 39 -9.08 -0.27 11.40
C GLU A 39 -9.21 1.23 11.56
N ALA A 40 -8.10 1.94 11.80
CA ALA A 40 -8.09 3.38 12.00
C ALA A 40 -8.06 4.17 10.69
N VAL A 41 -7.35 3.68 9.66
CA VAL A 41 -7.12 4.40 8.40
C VAL A 41 -7.13 3.45 7.19
N ASP A 42 -7.60 3.96 6.05
CA ASP A 42 -7.38 3.30 4.76
C ASP A 42 -5.96 3.62 4.26
N VAL A 43 -5.24 2.61 3.74
CA VAL A 43 -3.88 2.76 3.22
C VAL A 43 -3.87 2.52 1.72
N CYS A 44 -3.27 3.44 0.96
CA CYS A 44 -3.15 3.32 -0.49
C CYS A 44 -1.71 3.65 -0.92
N VAL A 45 -1.13 2.82 -1.79
CA VAL A 45 0.15 3.10 -2.46
C VAL A 45 -0.12 3.48 -3.91
N ILE A 46 0.55 4.54 -4.39
CA ILE A 46 0.41 5.04 -5.77
C ILE A 46 1.80 4.95 -6.42
N PRO A 47 2.13 3.80 -7.02
CA PRO A 47 3.42 3.53 -7.66
C PRO A 47 3.47 4.08 -9.11
N PRO A 48 4.68 4.17 -9.72
CA PRO A 48 4.80 4.29 -11.17
C PRO A 48 4.10 3.14 -11.92
N PHE A 49 3.65 3.40 -13.15
CA PHE A 49 2.94 2.41 -13.98
C PHE A 49 3.71 1.09 -14.15
N THR A 50 5.03 1.14 -14.24
CA THR A 50 5.91 -0.03 -14.45
C THR A 50 5.88 -1.02 -13.28
N ASP A 51 5.50 -0.56 -12.10
CA ASP A 51 5.61 -1.36 -10.87
C ASP A 51 4.26 -1.98 -10.48
N LEU A 52 3.16 -1.52 -11.09
CA LEU A 52 1.79 -1.96 -10.78
C LEU A 52 1.64 -3.48 -10.85
N ARG A 53 2.19 -4.12 -11.89
CA ARG A 53 2.04 -5.58 -12.03
C ARG A 53 2.78 -6.32 -10.93
N SER A 54 3.99 -5.89 -10.58
CA SER A 54 4.81 -6.51 -9.53
C SER A 54 4.16 -6.40 -8.16
N ILE A 55 3.62 -5.23 -7.83
CA ILE A 55 2.92 -5.00 -6.56
C ILE A 55 1.59 -5.75 -6.52
N GLN A 56 0.81 -5.76 -7.61
CA GLN A 56 -0.44 -6.52 -7.68
C GLN A 56 -0.21 -7.99 -7.34
N THR A 57 0.76 -8.63 -8.01
CA THR A 57 1.04 -10.05 -7.79
C THR A 57 1.52 -10.36 -6.38
N LEU A 58 2.20 -9.40 -5.73
CA LEU A 58 2.63 -9.52 -4.35
C LEU A 58 1.44 -9.44 -3.40
N ILE A 59 0.58 -8.43 -3.54
CA ILE A 59 -0.61 -8.24 -2.68
C ILE A 59 -1.53 -9.46 -2.79
N ASP A 60 -1.83 -9.90 -4.01
CA ASP A 60 -2.70 -11.06 -4.25
C ASP A 60 -2.04 -12.37 -3.76
N GLY A 61 -0.72 -12.50 -3.89
CA GLY A 61 0.02 -13.71 -3.52
C GLY A 61 0.20 -13.89 -2.02
N ASP A 62 0.52 -12.83 -1.29
CA ASP A 62 0.76 -12.86 0.15
C ASP A 62 -0.50 -12.54 0.98
N GLY A 63 -1.61 -12.19 0.31
CA GLY A 63 -2.89 -11.90 0.97
C GLY A 63 -2.88 -10.60 1.78
N TYR A 64 -2.11 -9.61 1.33
CA TYR A 64 -2.08 -8.29 1.96
C TYR A 64 -3.39 -7.54 1.76
N ARG A 65 -3.69 -6.64 2.71
CA ARG A 65 -4.92 -5.85 2.73
C ARG A 65 -4.75 -4.49 2.06
#